data_AF-A0A2E3C019-F1
#
_entry.id   AF-A0A2E3C019-F1
#
_cell.length_a   1.000
_cell.length_b   1.000
_cell.length_c   1.000
_cell.angle_alpha   90.00
_cell.angle_beta   90.00
_cell.angle_gamma   90.00
#
_symmetry.space_group_name_H-M   'P 1'
#
loop_
_entity.id
_entity.type
_entity.pdbx_description
1 polymer ?
#
loop_
_entity_poly.entity_id
_entity_poly.type
_entity_poly.pdbx_seq_one_letter_code
_entity_poly.pdbx_strand_id
1 'polypeptide(L)'
;MELPNKTKEQKLVTDSIKRNNIIVDSVAGSGKTTTNLHIAKQYTDKKILLVTYNKKLKIETREKIQKYKLKNIEVHSYHSFCVKYYYNKCYTDSEIKMLLNKNLSPLLPIEFDILIIR
;
A
#
# COMPACT_ATOMS: atom_id res chain seq x y z
N MET A 1 20.50 1.88 -7.01
CA MET A 1 20.68 1.19 -5.71
C MET A 1 19.74 0.01 -5.67
N GLU A 2 20.19 -1.17 -5.26
CA GLU A 2 19.35 -2.36 -5.21
C GLU A 2 18.65 -2.50 -3.86
N LEU A 3 17.45 -3.08 -3.88
CA LEU A 3 16.74 -3.48 -2.67
C LEU A 3 17.53 -4.61 -2.00
N PRO A 4 17.76 -4.57 -0.67
CA PRO A 4 18.52 -5.61 0.03
C PRO A 4 17.89 -6.99 -0.15
N ASN A 5 18.67 -8.05 0.07
CA ASN A 5 18.18 -9.43 -0.04
C ASN A 5 17.07 -9.71 0.98
N LYS A 6 16.09 -10.52 0.58
CA LYS A 6 14.99 -10.96 1.45
C LYS A 6 15.52 -11.86 2.57
N THR A 7 14.95 -11.74 3.76
CA THR A 7 15.03 -12.80 4.78
C THR A 7 14.15 -13.99 4.40
N LYS A 8 14.27 -15.11 5.13
CA LYS A 8 13.42 -16.30 4.94
C LYS A 8 11.95 -15.99 5.18
N GLU A 9 11.65 -15.20 6.21
CA GLU A 9 10.31 -14.77 6.60
C GLU A 9 9.71 -13.85 5.53
N GLN A 10 10.49 -12.88 5.04
CA GLN A 10 10.05 -12.00 3.96
C GLN A 10 9.76 -12.78 2.68
N LYS A 11 10.59 -13.78 2.35
CA LYS A 11 10.35 -14.65 1.20
C LYS A 11 9.04 -15.43 1.37
N LEU A 12 8.82 -16.02 2.54
CA LEU A 12 7.58 -16.74 2.86
C LEU A 12 6.35 -15.85 2.70
N VAL A 13 6.39 -14.61 3.20
CA VAL A 13 5.32 -13.62 3.00
C VAL A 13 5.11 -13.33 1.51
N THR A 14 6.17 -13.02 0.76
CA THR A 14 6.04 -12.68 -0.67
C THR A 14 5.54 -13.84 -1.53
N ASP A 15 5.86 -15.07 -1.17
CA ASP A 15 5.43 -16.25 -1.93
C ASP A 15 3.99 -16.64 -1.58
N SER A 16 3.56 -16.42 -0.32
CA SER A 16 2.23 -16.79 0.17
C SER A 16 1.09 -15.96 -0.45
N ILE A 17 1.36 -14.69 -0.81
CA ILE A 17 0.34 -13.80 -1.40
C ILE A 17 -0.10 -14.22 -2.80
N LYS A 18 0.62 -15.11 -3.48
CA LYS A 18 0.25 -15.58 -4.83
C LYS A 18 -1.12 -16.27 -4.86
N ARG A 19 -1.51 -16.90 -3.75
CA ARG A 19 -2.70 -17.76 -3.67
C ARG A 19 -3.61 -17.42 -2.49
N ASN A 20 -3.18 -16.56 -1.57
CA ASN A 20 -3.86 -16.34 -0.31
C ASN A 20 -3.92 -14.85 0.06
N ASN A 21 -5.00 -14.46 0.73
CA ASN A 21 -4.99 -13.27 1.59
C ASN A 21 -4.24 -13.63 2.88
N ILE A 22 -3.34 -12.76 3.33
CA ILE A 22 -2.50 -13.04 4.50
C ILE A 22 -2.58 -11.91 5.52
N ILE A 23 -2.43 -12.27 6.79
CA ILE A 23 -2.23 -11.35 7.90
C ILE A 23 -0.82 -11.61 8.44
N VAL A 24 -0.06 -10.54 8.63
CA VAL A 24 1.33 -10.62 9.11
C VAL A 24 1.44 -9.81 10.40
N ASP A 25 1.58 -10.50 11.52
CA ASP A 25 1.94 -9.86 12.79
C ASP A 25 3.47 -9.73 12.88
N SER A 26 3.96 -8.55 13.22
CA SER A 26 5.39 -8.31 13.36
C SER A 26 5.73 -7.05 14.15
N VAL A 27 6.85 -7.12 14.88
CA VAL A 27 7.35 -6.03 15.74
C VAL A 27 7.90 -4.84 14.95
N ALA A 28 8.01 -3.67 15.60
CA ALA A 28 8.69 -2.52 15.01
C ALA A 28 10.13 -2.88 14.58
N GLY A 29 10.61 -2.29 13.48
CA GLY A 29 11.96 -2.58 12.96
C GLY A 29 12.11 -3.91 12.18
N SER A 30 11.08 -4.77 12.12
CA SER A 30 11.13 -6.08 11.42
C SER A 30 11.23 -6.04 9.89
N GLY A 31 11.41 -4.85 9.28
CA GLY A 31 11.51 -4.72 7.83
C GLY A 31 10.16 -4.78 7.08
N LYS A 32 9.02 -4.57 7.75
CA LYS A 32 7.67 -4.52 7.11
C LYS A 32 7.62 -3.73 5.79
N THR A 33 8.24 -2.54 5.77
CA THR A 33 8.22 -1.70 4.55
C THR A 33 9.01 -2.37 3.44
N THR A 34 10.17 -2.95 3.78
CA THR A 34 11.00 -3.70 2.85
C THR A 34 10.24 -4.91 2.28
N THR A 35 9.43 -5.59 3.10
CA THR A 35 8.54 -6.68 2.64
C THR A 35 7.57 -6.19 1.55
N ASN A 36 6.91 -5.04 1.75
CA ASN A 36 6.00 -4.46 0.75
C ASN A 36 6.73 -4.12 -0.57
N LEU A 37 7.97 -3.62 -0.48
CA LEU A 37 8.78 -3.34 -1.67
C LEU A 37 9.18 -4.63 -2.39
N HIS A 38 9.43 -5.72 -1.66
CA HIS A 38 9.69 -7.03 -2.26
C HIS A 38 8.46 -7.62 -2.95
N ILE A 39 7.26 -7.40 -2.42
CA ILE A 39 6.01 -7.74 -3.11
C ILE A 39 5.96 -7.02 -4.46
N ALA A 40 6.14 -5.69 -4.47
CA ALA A 40 6.16 -4.93 -5.72
C ALA A 40 7.25 -5.36 -6.71
N LYS A 41 8.45 -5.70 -6.21
CA LYS A 41 9.55 -6.20 -7.04
C LYS A 41 9.31 -7.60 -7.60
N GLN A 42 8.53 -8.45 -6.92
CA GLN A 42 8.25 -9.82 -7.36
C GLN A 42 7.07 -9.91 -8.34
N TYR A 43 6.06 -9.07 -8.18
CA TYR A 43 4.82 -9.09 -8.95
C TYR A 43 4.73 -7.87 -9.87
N THR A 44 5.74 -7.68 -10.74
CA THR A 44 5.86 -6.49 -11.58
C THR A 44 4.72 -6.31 -12.59
N ASP A 45 4.01 -7.40 -12.88
CA ASP A 45 2.83 -7.45 -13.75
C ASP A 45 1.52 -7.04 -13.02
N LYS A 46 1.55 -6.87 -11.70
CA LYS A 46 0.39 -6.56 -10.87
C LYS A 46 0.34 -5.09 -10.46
N LYS A 47 -0.83 -4.46 -10.55
CA LYS A 47 -1.11 -3.13 -9.99
C LYS A 47 -1.35 -3.26 -8.48
N ILE A 48 -0.51 -2.64 -7.67
CA ILE A 48 -0.54 -2.76 -6.21
C ILE A 48 -0.99 -1.43 -5.58
N LEU A 49 -1.95 -1.51 -4.66
CA LEU A 49 -2.29 -0.40 -3.77
C LEU A 49 -1.76 -0.70 -2.36
N LEU A 50 -0.96 0.21 -1.81
CA LEU A 50 -0.53 0.19 -0.42
C LEU A 50 -1.15 1.35 0.34
N VAL A 51 -1.99 1.03 1.33
CA VAL A 51 -2.59 2.01 2.24
C VAL A 51 -1.83 2.01 3.56
N THR A 52 -1.41 3.19 4.01
CA THR A 52 -0.66 3.40 5.25
C THR A 52 -1.47 4.21 6.26
N TYR A 53 -1.28 3.95 7.56
CA TYR A 53 -1.97 4.68 8.63
C TYR A 53 -1.77 6.20 8.56
N ASN A 54 -0.54 6.70 8.37
CA ASN A 54 -0.25 8.13 8.47
C ASN A 54 0.56 8.70 7.28
N LYS A 55 0.54 10.04 7.16
CA LYS A 55 1.21 10.78 6.08
C LYS A 55 2.73 10.55 6.05
N LYS A 56 3.37 10.41 7.21
CA LYS A 56 4.83 10.21 7.31
C LYS A 56 5.23 8.87 6.67
N LEU A 57 4.56 7.77 7.05
CA LEU A 57 4.78 6.44 6.47
C LEU A 57 4.55 6.42 4.95
N LYS A 58 3.51 7.10 4.46
CA LYS A 58 3.26 7.26 3.03
C LYS A 58 4.46 7.89 2.32
N ILE A 59 4.95 9.02 2.83
CA ILE A 59 6.05 9.78 2.22
C ILE A 59 7.34 8.94 2.19
N GLU A 60 7.74 8.39 3.33
CA GLU A 60 8.93 7.53 3.44
C GLU A 60 8.87 6.30 2.49
N THR A 61 7.67 5.74 2.32
CA THR A 61 7.49 4.59 1.43
C THR A 61 7.57 5.00 -0.05
N ARG A 62 7.02 6.17 -0.41
CA ARG A 62 7.14 6.73 -1.77
C ARG A 62 8.58 7.04 -2.14
N GLU A 63 9.36 7.59 -1.21
CA GLU A 63 10.80 7.83 -1.40
C GLU A 63 11.55 6.52 -1.71
N LYS A 64 11.26 5.45 -0.96
CA LYS A 64 11.85 4.13 -1.22
C LYS A 64 11.42 3.57 -2.58
N ILE A 65 10.14 3.69 -2.94
CA ILE A 65 9.62 3.27 -4.24
C ILE A 65 10.35 3.97 -5.38
N GLN A 66 10.53 5.29 -5.30
CA GLN A 66 11.29 6.07 -6.27
C GLN A 66 12.76 5.63 -6.31
N LYS A 67 13.40 5.51 -5.14
CA LYS A 67 14.78 5.05 -4.99
C LYS A 67 15.03 3.69 -5.65
N TYR A 68 14.08 2.77 -5.55
CA TYR A 68 14.16 1.42 -6.13
C TYR A 68 13.43 1.27 -7.47
N LYS A 69 12.96 2.38 -8.06
CA LYS A 69 12.31 2.45 -9.38
C LYS A 69 11.13 1.46 -9.55
N LEU A 70 10.35 1.24 -8.50
CA LEU A 70 9.16 0.38 -8.54
C LEU A 70 8.01 1.16 -9.17
N LYS A 71 7.47 0.66 -10.29
CA LYS A 71 6.48 1.38 -11.11
C LYS A 71 5.04 0.89 -10.95
N ASN A 72 4.87 -0.28 -10.33
CA ASN A 72 3.61 -1.02 -10.25
C ASN A 72 2.90 -0.85 -8.90
N ILE A 73 3.36 0.07 -8.04
CA ILE A 73 2.83 0.28 -6.70
C ILE A 73 2.44 1.74 -6.47
N GLU A 74 1.22 1.93 -6.01
CA GLU A 74 0.65 3.20 -5.60
C GLU A 74 0.50 3.23 -4.07
N VAL A 75 0.92 4.31 -3.40
CA VAL A 75 0.90 4.41 -1.94
C VAL A 75 0.09 5.59 -1.46
N HIS A 76 -0.86 5.35 -0.58
CA HIS A 76 -1.73 6.37 0.01
C HIS A 76 -1.81 6.22 1.52
N SER A 77 -2.06 7.32 2.24
CA SER A 77 -2.78 7.25 3.51
C SER A 77 -4.28 7.16 3.23
N TYR A 78 -5.08 6.69 4.20
CA TYR A 78 -6.55 6.64 4.08
C TYR A 78 -7.14 7.93 3.47
N HIS A 79 -6.81 9.07 4.08
CA HIS A 79 -7.19 10.40 3.57
C HIS A 79 -6.79 10.63 2.11
N SER A 80 -5.52 10.42 1.74
CA SER A 80 -5.09 10.67 0.36
C SER A 80 -5.65 9.69 -0.66
N PHE A 81 -6.09 8.50 -0.22
CA PHE A 81 -6.82 7.57 -1.07
C PHE A 81 -8.23 8.13 -1.34
N CYS A 82 -8.96 8.51 -0.29
CA CYS A 82 -10.28 9.13 -0.41
C CYS A 82 -10.25 10.44 -1.21
N VAL A 83 -9.23 11.28 -1.02
CA VAL A 83 -9.04 12.52 -1.80
C VAL A 83 -8.92 12.23 -3.30
N LYS A 84 -8.17 11.19 -3.67
CA LYS A 84 -7.94 10.84 -5.07
C LYS A 84 -9.16 10.18 -5.71
N TYR A 85 -9.79 9.24 -4.99
CA TYR A 85 -10.76 8.33 -5.59
C TYR A 85 -12.22 8.63 -5.26
N TYR A 86 -12.54 9.46 -4.25
CA TYR A 86 -13.93 9.65 -3.80
C TYR A 86 -14.33 11.12 -3.66
N TYR A 87 -13.52 11.94 -2.99
CA TYR A 87 -13.88 13.33 -2.73
C TYR A 87 -12.64 14.18 -2.51
N ASN A 88 -12.37 15.11 -3.42
CA ASN A 88 -11.15 15.92 -3.44
C ASN A 88 -10.93 16.82 -2.20
N LYS A 89 -11.91 16.95 -1.29
CA LYS A 89 -11.75 17.65 0.00
C LYS A 89 -11.79 16.72 1.22
N CYS A 90 -11.57 15.42 1.04
CA CYS A 90 -11.58 14.43 2.12
C CYS A 90 -10.31 14.47 3.00
N TYR A 91 -10.10 15.58 3.70
CA TYR A 91 -8.88 15.84 4.46
C TYR A 91 -8.93 15.40 5.92
N THR A 92 -10.12 15.10 6.44
CA THR A 92 -10.36 14.71 7.83
C THR A 92 -11.18 13.43 7.93
N ASP A 93 -11.20 12.85 9.13
CA ASP A 93 -12.01 11.67 9.44
C ASP A 93 -13.52 11.92 9.26
N SER A 94 -13.97 13.17 9.43
CA SER A 94 -15.38 13.54 9.25
C SER A 94 -15.84 13.31 7.81
N GLU A 95 -15.02 13.68 6.82
CA GLU A 95 -15.35 13.41 5.42
C GLU A 95 -15.28 11.91 5.12
N ILE A 96 -14.30 11.17 5.66
CA ILE A 96 -14.23 9.71 5.46
C ILE A 96 -15.49 9.03 6.01
N LYS A 97 -15.92 9.38 7.23
CA LYS A 97 -17.17 8.86 7.82
C LYS A 97 -18.39 9.22 6.97
N MET A 98 -18.45 10.45 6.44
CA MET A 98 -19.50 10.87 5.52
C MET A 98 -19.50 10.00 4.25
N LEU A 99 -18.34 9.73 3.64
CA LEU A 99 -18.22 8.88 2.45
C LEU A 99 -18.77 7.48 2.72
N LEU A 100 -18.41 6.88 3.86
CA LEU A 100 -18.88 5.56 4.27
C LEU A 100 -20.39 5.55 4.51
N ASN A 101 -20.91 6.53 5.25
CA ASN A 101 -22.34 6.61 5.58
C ASN A 101 -23.22 6.83 4.34
N LYS A 102 -22.74 7.63 3.38
CA LYS A 102 -23.46 7.90 2.13
C LYS A 102 -23.23 6.83 1.07
N ASN A 103 -22.33 5.88 1.31
CA ASN A 103 -21.92 4.85 0.35
C ASN A 103 -21.61 5.44 -1.04
N LEU A 104 -20.82 6.53 -1.07
CA LEU A 104 -20.53 7.21 -2.32
C LEU A 104 -19.71 6.32 -3.25
N SER A 105 -20.03 6.35 -4.55
CA SER A 105 -19.24 5.67 -5.56
C SER A 105 -17.91 6.40 -5.83
N PRO A 106 -16.86 5.70 -6.25
CA PRO A 106 -15.60 6.32 -6.64
C PRO A 106 -15.77 7.28 -7.83
N LEU A 107 -15.03 8.41 -7.79
CA LEU A 107 -14.89 9.35 -8.91
C LEU A 107 -13.99 8.81 -10.03
N LEU A 108 -13.09 7.87 -9.70
CA LEU A 108 -12.16 7.25 -10.63
C LEU A 108 -12.23 5.72 -10.46
N PRO A 109 -12.06 4.92 -11.52
CA PRO A 109 -11.96 3.48 -11.42
C PRO A 109 -10.86 3.06 -10.43
N ILE A 110 -11.20 2.13 -9.54
CA ILE A 110 -10.26 1.56 -8.57
C ILE A 110 -9.92 0.14 -9.05
N GLU A 111 -8.80 0.02 -9.76
CA GLU A 111 -8.35 -1.24 -10.36
C GLU A 111 -6.96 -1.61 -9.83
N PHE A 112 -6.94 -2.51 -8.84
CA PHE A 112 -5.71 -3.06 -8.26
C PHE A 112 -5.84 -4.57 -8.12
N ASP A 113 -4.76 -5.28 -8.41
CA ASP A 113 -4.67 -6.72 -8.24
C ASP A 113 -4.35 -7.12 -6.79
N ILE A 114 -3.62 -6.26 -6.08
CA ILE A 114 -3.14 -6.52 -4.72
C ILE A 114 -3.36 -5.29 -3.86
N LEU A 115 -4.04 -5.47 -2.73
CA LEU A 115 -4.20 -4.46 -1.67
C LEU A 115 -3.32 -4.85 -0.47
N ILE A 116 -2.48 -3.91 -0.03
CA ILE A 116 -1.69 -4.02 1.19
C ILE A 116 -2.17 -2.92 2.16
N ILE A 117 -2.50 -3.31 3.39
CA ILE A 117 -2.91 -2.38 4.46
C ILE A 117 -1.84 -2.39 5.55
N ARG A 118 -1.41 -1.20 5.99
CA ARG A 118 -0.36 -1.00 6.97
C ARG A 118 -0.67 0.10 7.98
#